data_AF-A0A0P7WEA3-F1
#
_entry.id   AF-A0A0P7WEA3-F1
#
_cell.length_a   1.000
_cell.length_b   1.000
_cell.length_c   1.000
_cell.angle_alpha   90.00
_cell.angle_beta   90.00
_cell.angle_gamma   90.00
#
_symmetry.space_group_name_H-M   'P 1'
#
loop_
_entity.id
_entity.type
_entity.pdbx_description
1 polymer ?
#
loop_
_entity_poly.entity_id
_entity_poly.type
_entity_poly.pdbx_seq_one_letter_code
_entity_poly.pdbx_strand_id
1 'polypeptide(L)'
;MPRTYKRKTNRGSTTIEEMERAAADVMGGKSIRSVAKDRNIDRSTLQRYIKKKAVKEVKTVGYSGTAEAKRVFTEEIERKLANHIKKLADQFHGLTPKQCCELVLELAERNNIPVPNNWKEKGSAGCKEKEEMGSGQKNKGQ
;
A
#
# COMPACT_ATOMS: atom_id res chain seq x y z
N MET A 1 18.77 12.26 -8.46
CA MET A 1 19.47 11.09 -7.87
C MET A 1 18.57 9.87 -7.90
N PRO A 2 18.99 8.71 -8.43
CA PRO A 2 18.17 7.50 -8.43
C PRO A 2 18.06 6.96 -7.00
N ARG A 3 16.85 6.99 -6.43
CA ARG A 3 16.54 6.42 -5.12
C ARG A 3 16.13 4.95 -5.29
N THR A 4 17.01 4.11 -5.83
CA THR A 4 16.75 2.68 -6.01
C THR A 4 16.86 1.95 -4.66
N TYR A 5 15.73 1.83 -3.97
CA TYR A 5 15.63 1.12 -2.70
C TYR A 5 15.63 -0.40 -2.91
N LYS A 6 16.68 -1.08 -2.41
CA LYS A 6 16.70 -2.55 -2.30
C LYS A 6 15.97 -2.99 -1.03
N ARG A 7 14.95 -3.85 -1.17
CA ARG A 7 14.19 -4.36 -0.03
C ARG A 7 15.08 -5.24 0.86
N LYS A 8 14.94 -5.07 2.18
CA LYS A 8 15.63 -5.86 3.19
C LYS A 8 14.86 -7.11 3.63
N THR A 9 13.57 -7.19 3.32
CA THR A 9 12.68 -8.25 3.79
C THR A 9 11.85 -8.84 2.65
N ASN A 10 11.61 -10.16 2.72
CA ASN A 10 10.76 -10.91 1.81
C ASN A 10 9.26 -10.87 2.20
N ARG A 11 8.89 -10.10 3.24
CA ARG A 11 7.50 -10.00 3.72
C ARG A 11 6.53 -9.60 2.60
N GLY A 12 5.46 -10.39 2.47
CA GLY A 12 4.39 -10.14 1.49
C GLY A 12 4.77 -10.44 0.04
N SER A 13 5.85 -11.19 -0.19
CA SER A 13 6.28 -11.58 -1.55
C SER A 13 5.81 -12.99 -1.96
N THR A 14 5.30 -13.77 -1.01
CA THR A 14 4.77 -15.12 -1.26
C THR A 14 3.50 -15.06 -2.08
N THR A 15 3.38 -15.93 -3.08
CA THR A 15 2.19 -16.04 -3.93
C THR A 15 1.03 -16.69 -3.19
N ILE A 16 -0.20 -16.49 -3.69
CA ILE A 16 -1.40 -17.10 -3.08
C ILE A 16 -1.29 -18.63 -3.15
N GLU A 17 -0.89 -19.18 -4.29
CA GLU A 17 -0.74 -20.62 -4.52
C GLU A 17 0.27 -21.27 -3.57
N GLU A 18 1.41 -20.61 -3.31
CA GLU A 18 2.38 -21.11 -2.33
C GLU A 18 1.82 -21.08 -0.90
N MET A 19 1.07 -20.04 -0.54
CA MET A 19 0.41 -19.95 0.76
C MET A 19 -0.67 -21.02 0.93
N GLU A 20 -1.40 -21.35 -0.12
CA GLU A 20 -2.41 -22.41 -0.12
C GLU A 20 -1.78 -23.79 0.04
N ARG A 21 -0.73 -24.08 -0.72
CA ARG A 21 0.04 -25.33 -0.58
C ARG A 21 0.64 -25.47 0.82
N ALA A 22 1.20 -24.39 1.36
CA ALA A 22 1.72 -24.36 2.72
C ALA A 22 0.61 -24.60 3.78
N ALA A 23 -0.57 -24.02 3.57
CA ALA A 23 -1.71 -24.23 4.46
C ALA A 23 -2.22 -25.69 4.40
N ALA A 24 -2.28 -26.29 3.21
CA ALA A 24 -2.67 -27.69 3.03
C ALA A 24 -1.69 -28.65 3.74
N ASP A 25 -0.39 -28.40 3.64
CA ASP A 25 0.65 -29.16 4.36
C ASP A 25 0.46 -29.12 5.88
N VAL A 26 0.11 -27.95 6.43
CA VAL A 26 -0.16 -27.79 7.86
C VAL A 26 -1.45 -28.49 8.27
N MET A 27 -2.51 -28.40 7.45
CA MET A 27 -3.76 -29.13 7.71
C MET A 27 -3.56 -30.65 7.64
N GLY A 28 -2.62 -31.12 6.84
CA GLY A 28 -2.18 -32.53 6.79
C GLY A 28 -1.36 -33.00 7.99
N GLY A 29 -1.21 -32.18 9.05
CA GLY A 29 -0.58 -32.57 10.31
C GLY A 29 0.88 -32.13 10.47
N LYS A 30 1.48 -31.47 9.49
CA LYS A 30 2.84 -30.92 9.64
C LYS A 30 2.83 -29.68 10.53
N SER A 31 3.90 -29.50 11.31
CA SER A 31 4.04 -28.31 12.16
C SER A 31 4.15 -27.03 11.32
N ILE A 32 3.54 -25.94 11.77
CA ILE A 32 3.67 -24.62 11.10
C ILE A 32 5.15 -24.22 10.95
N ARG A 33 5.98 -24.55 11.95
CA ARG A 33 7.39 -24.17 11.96
C ARG A 33 8.22 -24.92 10.92
N SER A 34 7.95 -26.22 10.69
CA SER A 34 8.67 -26.98 9.66
C SER A 34 8.26 -26.49 8.27
N VAL A 35 6.95 -26.39 8.00
CA VAL A 35 6.45 -25.94 6.69
C VAL A 35 6.92 -24.52 6.34
N ALA A 36 6.96 -23.62 7.33
CA ALA A 36 7.50 -22.29 7.17
C ALA A 36 8.99 -22.30 6.76
N LYS A 37 9.79 -23.17 7.40
CA LYS A 37 11.21 -23.32 7.06
C LYS A 37 11.39 -23.93 5.67
N ASP A 38 10.66 -24.99 5.37
CA ASP A 38 10.79 -25.75 4.11
C ASP A 38 10.40 -24.90 2.90
N ARG A 39 9.35 -24.08 3.03
CA ARG A 39 8.86 -23.19 1.97
C ARG A 39 9.43 -21.78 2.02
N ASN A 40 10.36 -21.51 2.93
CA ASN A 40 10.96 -20.18 3.15
C ASN A 40 9.92 -19.05 3.36
N ILE A 41 8.85 -19.37 4.08
CA ILE A 41 7.77 -18.43 4.45
C ILE A 41 7.97 -18.05 5.91
N ASP A 42 7.77 -16.78 6.24
CA ASP A 42 7.78 -16.36 7.64
C ASP A 42 6.65 -17.03 8.45
N ARG A 43 7.00 -17.61 9.60
CA ARG A 43 6.08 -18.37 10.47
C ARG A 43 4.85 -17.57 10.88
N SER A 44 5.01 -16.28 11.17
CA SER A 44 3.90 -15.41 11.56
C SER A 44 2.95 -15.13 10.38
N THR A 45 3.51 -15.03 9.17
CA THR A 45 2.74 -14.84 7.94
C THR A 45 1.88 -16.06 7.63
N LEU A 46 2.44 -17.26 7.71
CA LEU A 46 1.71 -18.51 7.51
C LEU A 46 0.60 -18.70 8.56
N GLN A 47 0.93 -18.47 9.83
CA GLN A 47 -0.04 -18.56 10.92
C GLN A 47 -1.20 -17.56 10.75
N ARG A 48 -0.90 -16.31 10.37
CA ARG A 48 -1.92 -15.29 10.10
C ARG A 48 -2.82 -15.70 8.95
N TYR A 49 -2.26 -16.27 7.89
CA TYR A 49 -3.03 -16.72 6.73
C TYR A 49 -3.99 -17.86 7.09
N ILE A 50 -3.52 -18.88 7.81
CA ILE A 50 -4.37 -20.01 8.25
C ILE A 50 -5.54 -19.51 9.12
N LYS A 51 -5.26 -18.63 10.09
CA LYS A 51 -6.31 -18.01 10.92
C LYS A 51 -7.32 -17.24 10.07
N LYS A 52 -6.87 -16.47 9.08
CA LYS A 52 -7.75 -15.70 8.20
C LYS A 52 -8.60 -16.61 7.31
N LYS A 53 -8.01 -17.68 6.76
CA LYS A 53 -8.66 -18.68 5.92
C LYS A 53 -9.78 -19.44 6.65
N ALA A 54 -9.63 -19.66 7.95
CA ALA A 54 -10.67 -20.28 8.78
C ALA A 54 -11.92 -19.40 8.95
N VAL A 55 -11.79 -18.08 8.83
CA VAL A 55 -12.91 -17.14 9.02
C VAL A 55 -13.52 -16.72 7.69
N LYS A 56 -12.69 -16.49 6.67
CA LYS A 56 -13.10 -16.02 5.34
C LYS A 56 -12.19 -16.56 4.25
N GLU A 57 -12.75 -16.74 3.06
CA GLU A 57 -11.96 -17.00 1.86
C GLU A 57 -10.93 -15.88 1.63
N VAL A 58 -9.67 -16.26 1.44
CA VAL A 58 -8.56 -15.31 1.26
C VAL A 58 -8.23 -15.19 -0.22
N LYS A 59 -8.79 -14.17 -0.88
CA LYS A 59 -8.59 -13.91 -2.32
C LYS A 59 -7.24 -13.29 -2.68
N THR A 60 -6.57 -12.65 -1.72
CA THR A 60 -5.27 -11.98 -1.92
C THR A 60 -4.35 -12.11 -0.72
N VAL A 61 -3.04 -12.21 -0.98
CA VAL A 61 -1.98 -12.34 0.03
C VAL A 61 -1.02 -11.15 -0.01
N GLY A 62 -0.27 -10.97 1.08
CA GLY A 62 0.66 -9.84 1.19
C GLY A 62 -0.05 -8.49 1.29
N TYR A 63 0.50 -7.49 0.61
CA TYR A 63 0.02 -6.10 0.70
C TYR A 63 -1.16 -5.80 -0.23
N SER A 64 -1.40 -6.60 -1.26
CA SER A 64 -2.50 -6.39 -2.23
C SER A 64 -3.86 -6.38 -1.53
N GLY A 65 -4.14 -7.34 -0.65
CA GLY A 65 -5.40 -7.38 0.09
C GLY A 65 -5.61 -6.22 1.08
N THR A 66 -4.53 -5.54 1.50
CA THR A 66 -4.66 -4.32 2.30
C THR A 66 -4.94 -3.11 1.43
N ALA A 67 -4.39 -3.08 0.21
CA ALA A 67 -4.66 -2.03 -0.77
C ALA A 67 -6.11 -2.10 -1.26
N GLU A 68 -6.62 -3.29 -1.59
CA GLU A 68 -8.01 -3.52 -2.01
C GLU A 68 -9.01 -3.07 -0.94
N ALA A 69 -8.79 -3.45 0.32
CA ALA A 69 -9.69 -3.09 1.42
C ALA A 69 -9.72 -1.58 1.72
N LYS A 70 -8.70 -0.83 1.29
CA LYS A 70 -8.58 0.62 1.49
C LYS A 70 -8.81 1.40 0.21
N ARG A 71 -9.31 0.74 -0.85
CA ARG A 71 -9.56 1.36 -2.14
C ARG A 71 -10.73 2.34 -2.01
N VAL A 72 -10.48 3.61 -2.32
CA VAL A 72 -11.48 4.69 -2.26
C VAL A 72 -12.17 4.87 -3.62
N PHE A 73 -11.41 4.76 -4.71
CA PHE A 73 -11.91 4.96 -6.06
C PHE A 73 -12.11 3.63 -6.79
N THR A 74 -13.12 3.56 -7.65
CA THR A 74 -13.27 2.45 -8.58
C THR A 74 -12.19 2.52 -9.67
N GLU A 75 -11.90 1.39 -10.31
CA GLU A 75 -10.85 1.29 -11.33
C GLU A 75 -11.04 2.24 -12.50
N GLU A 76 -12.29 2.47 -12.88
CA GLU A 76 -12.64 3.39 -13.95
C GLU A 76 -12.32 4.84 -13.59
N ILE A 77 -12.60 5.24 -12.34
CA ILE A 77 -12.35 6.59 -11.84
C ILE A 77 -10.84 6.80 -11.70
N GLU A 78 -10.11 5.83 -11.15
CA GLU A 78 -8.65 5.87 -11.04
C GLU A 78 -7.99 6.04 -12.41
N ARG A 79 -8.46 5.31 -13.43
CA ARG A 79 -7.95 5.42 -14.80
C ARG A 79 -8.23 6.79 -15.42
N LYS A 80 -9.45 7.31 -15.25
CA LYS A 80 -9.80 8.66 -15.73
C LYS A 80 -8.94 9.73 -15.06
N LEU A 81 -8.76 9.64 -13.75
CA LEU A 81 -7.92 10.56 -12.98
C LEU A 81 -6.45 10.50 -13.40
N ALA A 82 -5.88 9.30 -13.58
CA ALA A 82 -4.51 9.14 -14.01
C ALA A 82 -4.26 9.76 -15.40
N ASN A 83 -5.21 9.57 -16.32
CA ASN A 83 -5.13 10.18 -17.65
C ASN A 83 -5.25 11.71 -17.59
N HIS A 84 -6.10 12.23 -16.70
CA HIS A 84 -6.25 13.66 -16.51
C HIS A 84 -4.98 14.30 -15.93
N ILE A 85 -4.39 13.69 -14.89
CA ILE A 85 -3.14 14.17 -14.29
C ILE A 85 -1.99 14.20 -15.31
N LYS A 86 -1.89 13.17 -16.17
CA LYS A 86 -0.88 13.14 -17.25
C LYS A 86 -1.06 14.32 -18.21
N LYS A 87 -2.29 14.56 -18.69
CA LYS A 87 -2.58 15.69 -19.58
C LYS A 87 -2.24 17.04 -18.95
N LEU A 88 -2.56 17.22 -17.66
CA LEU A 88 -2.21 18.44 -16.94
C LEU A 88 -0.70 18.58 -16.78
N ALA A 89 0.01 17.50 -16.44
CA ALA A 89 1.47 17.53 -16.33
C ALA A 89 2.14 17.93 -17.64
N ASP A 90 1.63 17.45 -18.78
CA ASP A 90 2.13 17.81 -20.12
C ASP A 90 1.87 19.29 -20.46
N GLN A 91 0.75 19.85 -20.02
CA GLN A 91 0.37 21.25 -20.29
C GLN A 91 1.06 22.28 -19.39
N PHE A 92 1.29 21.94 -18.11
CA PHE A 92 1.76 22.88 -17.09
C PHE A 92 3.24 22.72 -16.71
N HIS A 93 4.04 22.05 -17.54
CA HIS A 93 5.46 21.74 -17.27
C HIS A 93 5.67 20.95 -15.95
N GLY A 94 4.70 20.11 -15.59
CA GLY A 94 4.69 19.31 -14.37
C GLY A 94 3.57 19.70 -13.41
N LEU A 95 3.15 18.72 -12.60
CA LEU A 95 2.20 18.92 -11.52
C LEU A 95 2.90 18.63 -10.18
N THR A 96 2.70 19.50 -9.19
CA THR A 96 3.21 19.23 -7.85
C THR A 96 2.39 18.12 -7.19
N PRO A 97 2.99 17.29 -6.32
CA PRO A 97 2.25 16.25 -5.60
C PRO A 97 1.08 16.81 -4.78
N LYS A 98 1.20 18.03 -4.25
CA LYS A 98 0.14 18.70 -3.48
C LYS A 98 -1.09 18.99 -4.35
N GLN A 99 -0.88 19.58 -5.53
CA GLN A 99 -1.95 19.85 -6.50
C GLN A 99 -2.63 18.55 -6.97
N CYS A 100 -1.87 17.48 -7.19
CA CYS A 100 -2.44 16.16 -7.47
C CYS A 100 -3.40 15.73 -6.34
N CYS A 101 -2.99 15.86 -5.08
CA CYS A 101 -3.78 15.46 -3.92
C CYS A 101 -5.03 16.32 -3.70
N GLU A 102 -4.99 17.60 -4.05
CA GLU A 102 -6.15 18.51 -4.02
C GLU A 102 -7.16 18.13 -5.11
N LEU A 103 -6.69 17.91 -6.35
CA LEU A 103 -7.55 17.46 -7.46
C LEU A 103 -8.25 16.13 -7.16
N VAL A 104 -7.55 15.22 -6.47
CA VAL A 104 -8.12 13.94 -6.04
C VAL A 104 -9.25 14.15 -5.04
N LEU A 105 -9.09 15.09 -4.08
CA LEU A 105 -10.13 15.41 -3.11
C LEU A 105 -11.36 16.02 -3.78
N GLU A 106 -11.17 17.01 -4.65
CA GLU A 106 -12.27 17.62 -5.40
C GLU A 106 -13.02 16.59 -6.25
N LEU A 107 -12.31 15.66 -6.88
CA LEU A 107 -12.94 14.60 -7.68
C LEU A 107 -13.78 13.68 -6.79
N ALA A 108 -13.32 13.38 -5.58
CA ALA A 108 -14.07 12.55 -4.64
C ALA A 108 -15.34 13.26 -4.17
N GLU A 109 -15.27 14.56 -3.88
CA GLU A 109 -16.41 15.39 -3.50
C GLU A 109 -17.44 15.50 -4.65
N ARG A 110 -16.99 15.80 -5.87
CA ARG A 110 -17.88 15.87 -7.06
C ARG A 110 -18.61 14.57 -7.35
N ASN A 111 -17.97 13.43 -7.08
CA ASN A 111 -18.59 12.11 -7.29
C ASN A 111 -19.30 11.56 -6.03
N ASN A 112 -19.40 12.34 -4.95
CA ASN A 112 -19.99 11.94 -3.66
C ASN A 112 -19.41 10.63 -3.09
N ILE A 113 -18.11 10.40 -3.29
CA ILE A 113 -17.44 9.18 -2.84
C ILE A 113 -17.08 9.33 -1.35
N PRO A 114 -17.36 8.31 -0.51
CA PRO A 114 -17.00 8.37 0.90
C PRO A 114 -15.47 8.38 1.05
N VAL A 115 -14.93 9.52 1.46
CA VAL A 115 -13.51 9.71 1.76
C VAL A 115 -13.22 9.52 3.26
N PRO A 116 -12.01 9.05 3.62
CA PRO A 116 -11.59 9.00 5.02
C PRO A 116 -11.58 10.39 5.68
N ASN A 117 -11.95 10.48 6.97
CA ASN A 117 -11.99 11.75 7.71
C ASN A 117 -10.69 12.56 7.65
N ASN A 118 -9.54 11.88 7.67
CA ASN A 118 -8.21 12.49 7.56
C ASN A 118 -8.02 13.31 6.25
N TRP A 119 -8.72 12.96 5.17
CA TRP A 119 -8.66 13.76 3.93
C TRP A 119 -9.39 15.09 4.07
N LYS A 120 -10.52 15.09 4.79
CA LYS A 120 -11.31 16.31 5.06
C LYS A 120 -10.58 17.23 6.02
N GLU A 121 -9.97 16.68 7.08
CA GLU A 121 -9.20 17.45 8.07
C GLU A 121 -7.98 18.13 7.45
N LYS A 122 -7.31 17.47 6.50
CA LYS A 122 -6.09 18.00 5.85
C LYS A 122 -6.34 18.72 4.52
N GLY A 123 -7.58 18.74 4.03
CA GLY A 123 -7.93 19.29 2.72
C GLY A 123 -7.16 18.67 1.54
N SER A 124 -6.61 17.46 1.70
CA SER A 124 -5.82 16.81 0.64
C SER A 124 -5.76 15.28 0.79
N ALA A 125 -5.75 14.58 -0.34
CA ALA A 125 -5.72 13.11 -0.36
C ALA A 125 -4.34 12.56 0.01
N GLY A 126 -4.22 11.89 1.16
CA GLY A 126 -3.07 11.02 1.47
C GLY A 126 -1.73 11.72 1.70
N CYS A 127 -1.71 13.05 1.90
CA CYS A 127 -0.48 13.78 2.19
C CYS A 127 0.11 13.35 3.55
N LYS A 128 1.26 12.68 3.49
CA LYS A 128 2.24 12.76 4.58
C LYS A 128 2.92 14.11 4.43
N GLU A 129 2.39 15.09 5.17
CA GLU A 129 3.05 16.34 5.46
C GLU A 129 4.50 16.03 5.80
N LYS A 130 5.41 16.36 4.88
CA LYS A 130 6.82 16.42 5.25
C LYS A 130 6.93 17.74 5.97
N GLU A 131 7.01 17.68 7.30
CA GLU A 131 7.61 18.77 8.05
C GLU A 131 8.98 19.03 7.41
N GLU A 132 9.07 20.10 6.64
CA GLU A 132 10.35 20.74 6.33
C GLU A 132 10.84 21.36 7.65
N MET A 133 11.31 20.51 8.55
CA MET A 133 12.10 20.94 9.71
C MET A 133 13.42 21.45 9.14
N GLY A 134 13.49 22.78 9.06
CA GLY A 134 14.59 23.55 8.54
C GLY A 134 15.95 23.08 9.07
N SER A 135 16.92 23.08 8.17
CA SER A 135 18.33 22.96 8.43
C SER A 135 18.80 24.05 9.42
N GLY A 136 18.72 23.75 10.72
CA GLY A 136 19.46 24.48 11.75
C GLY A 136 20.93 24.05 11.70
N GLN A 137 21.76 24.90 11.07
CA GLN A 137 23.21 24.78 11.06
C GLN A 137 23.74 24.68 12.51
N LYS A 138 24.27 23.51 12.89
CA LYS A 138 25.15 23.41 14.06
C LYS A 138 26.55 23.79 13.64
N ASN A 139 26.89 25.07 13.80
CA ASN A 139 28.28 25.50 13.90
C ASN A 139 28.92 24.80 15.11
N LYS A 140 29.88 23.93 14.85
CA LYS A 140 30.91 23.54 15.83
C LYS A 140 32.23 24.06 15.30
N GLY A 141 32.70 25.13 15.93
CA GLY A 141 33.96 25.78 15.63
C GLY A 141 34.34 26.70 16.77
N GLN A 142 34.79 26.11 17.87
CA GLN A 142 36.00 26.47 18.63
C GLN A 142 36.13 25.53 19.82
#